data_AF-A0A7X4CZ76-F1
#
_entry.id   AF-A0A7X4CZ76-F1
#
_cell.length_a   1.000
_cell.length_b   1.000
_cell.length_c   1.000
_cell.angle_alpha   90.00
_cell.angle_beta   90.00
_cell.angle_gamma   90.00
#
_symmetry.space_group_name_H-M   'P 1'
#
loop_
_entity.id
_entity.type
_entity.pdbx_description
1 polymer ?
#
loop_
_entity_poly.entity_id
_entity_poly.type
_entity_poly.pdbx_seq_one_letter_code
_entity_poly.pdbx_strand_id
1 'polypeptide(L)'
;MRFVGIEAVTYGVTNLPKARRFWSDFGLEERPAGKASAVFAAANGARVILKRRSDRTLPPSVEAGPSVRLMTWGLETAEDV
;
A
#
# COMPACT_ATOMS: atom_id res chain seq x y z
N MET A 1 14.03 12.96 14.02
CA MET A 1 13.16 12.38 12.98
C MET A 1 13.81 12.53 11.61
N ARG A 2 14.47 11.48 11.14
CA ARG A 2 15.14 11.38 9.83
C ARG A 2 14.42 10.36 8.96
N PHE A 3 13.91 10.80 7.80
CA PHE A 3 13.19 9.95 6.85
C PHE A 3 14.16 9.37 5.81
N VAL A 4 14.05 8.08 5.54
CA VAL A 4 14.84 7.40 4.48
C VAL A 4 14.05 7.17 3.20
N GLY A 5 12.74 7.41 3.23
CA GLY A 5 11.86 7.33 2.06
C GLY A 5 10.50 6.72 2.37
N ILE A 6 9.75 6.40 1.32
CA ILE A 6 8.46 5.71 1.44
C ILE A 6 8.72 4.24 1.70
N GLU A 7 8.23 3.74 2.83
CA GLU A 7 8.23 2.33 3.17
C GLU A 7 7.03 1.63 2.53
N ALA A 8 5.86 2.26 2.57
CA ALA A 8 4.65 1.71 1.94
C ALA A 8 3.61 2.77 1.59
N VAL A 9 2.82 2.49 0.56
CA VAL A 9 1.56 3.20 0.26
C VAL A 9 0.42 2.21 0.28
N THR A 10 -0.61 2.48 1.09
CA THR A 10 -1.81 1.66 1.17
C THR A 10 -2.97 2.32 0.44
N TYR A 11 -3.57 1.59 -0.49
CA TYR A 11 -4.75 2.00 -1.25
C TYR A 11 -6.00 1.27 -0.79
N GLY A 12 -7.10 2.03 -0.69
CA GLY A 12 -8.44 1.50 -0.50
C GLY A 12 -9.13 1.35 -1.84
N VAL A 13 -9.24 0.13 -2.35
CA VAL A 13 -9.75 -0.15 -3.70
C VAL A 13 -11.17 -0.69 -3.69
N THR A 14 -11.95 -0.36 -4.72
CA THR A 14 -13.33 -0.84 -4.89
C THR A 14 -13.38 -2.25 -5.50
N ASN A 15 -12.40 -2.61 -6.32
CA ASN A 15 -12.27 -3.94 -6.93
C ASN A 15 -10.83 -4.45 -6.76
N LEU A 16 -10.63 -5.31 -5.75
CA LEU A 16 -9.30 -5.85 -5.42
C LEU A 16 -8.70 -6.71 -6.53
N PRO A 17 -9.44 -7.66 -7.17
CA PRO A 17 -8.89 -8.41 -8.32
C PRO A 17 -8.42 -7.53 -9.47
N LYS A 18 -9.19 -6.49 -9.84
CA LYS A 18 -8.81 -5.57 -10.91
C LYS A 18 -7.56 -4.77 -10.54
N ALA A 19 -7.48 -4.27 -9.32
CA ALA A 19 -6.32 -3.53 -8.84
C ALA A 19 -5.07 -4.41 -8.73
N ARG A 20 -5.21 -5.66 -8.25
CA ARG A 20 -4.12 -6.64 -8.21
C ARG A 20 -3.55 -6.89 -9.60
N ARG A 21 -4.42 -7.14 -10.59
CA ARG A 21 -4.01 -7.28 -11.99
C ARG A 21 -3.30 -6.03 -12.51
N PHE A 22 -3.79 -4.83 -12.21
CA PHE A 22 -3.14 -3.59 -12.65
C PHE A 22 -1.68 -3.52 -12.20
N TRP A 23 -1.38 -3.81 -10.93
CA TRP A 23 0.01 -3.74 -10.44
C TRP A 23 0.90 -4.87 -10.97
N SER A 24 0.34 -6.05 -11.22
CA SER A 24 1.03 -7.12 -11.94
C SER A 24 1.35 -6.71 -13.39
N ASP A 25 0.36 -6.14 -14.10
CA ASP A 25 0.51 -5.67 -15.49
C ASP A 25 1.48 -4.47 -15.57
N PHE A 26 1.55 -3.64 -14.51
CA PHE A 26 2.55 -2.58 -14.35
C PHE A 26 3.97 -3.14 -14.17
N GLY A 27 4.12 -4.41 -13.79
CA GLY A 27 5.40 -5.09 -13.63
C GLY A 27 5.89 -5.18 -12.19
N LEU A 28 5.04 -4.93 -11.18
CA LEU A 28 5.44 -5.17 -9.79
C LEU A 28 5.31 -6.65 -9.41
N GLU A 29 6.26 -7.12 -8.61
CA GLU A 29 6.23 -8.46 -8.04
C GLU A 29 5.24 -8.49 -6.87
N GLU A 30 4.27 -9.41 -6.94
CA GLU A 30 3.38 -9.65 -5.82
C GLU A 30 4.05 -10.51 -4.75
N ARG A 31 4.03 -10.02 -3.52
CA ARG A 31 4.48 -10.75 -2.33
C ARG A 31 3.33 -11.56 -1.73
N PRO A 32 3.63 -12.70 -1.08
CA PRO A 32 2.61 -13.48 -0.38
C PRO A 32 1.78 -12.61 0.57
N ALA A 33 0.45 -12.67 0.41
CA ALA A 33 -0.52 -11.95 1.22
C ALA A 33 -1.79 -12.79 1.40
N GLY A 34 -2.60 -12.45 2.41
CA GLY A 34 -3.90 -13.09 2.63
C GLY A 34 -4.92 -12.73 1.54
N LYS A 35 -6.02 -13.48 1.43
CA LYS A 35 -7.07 -13.27 0.41
C LYS A 35 -7.77 -11.91 0.48
N ALA A 36 -7.65 -11.20 1.61
CA ALA A 36 -8.28 -9.91 1.85
C ALA A 36 -7.46 -8.72 1.32
N SER A 37 -6.21 -8.94 0.92
CA SER A 37 -5.29 -7.90 0.44
C SER A 37 -4.41 -8.39 -0.71
N ALA A 38 -3.65 -7.47 -1.28
CA ALA A 38 -2.52 -7.76 -2.16
C ALA A 38 -1.37 -6.86 -1.75
N VAL A 39 -0.13 -7.36 -1.81
CA VAL A 39 1.07 -6.61 -1.45
C VAL A 39 2.06 -6.75 -2.59
N PHE A 40 2.54 -5.63 -3.11
CA PHE A 40 3.53 -5.59 -4.18
C PHE A 40 4.79 -4.91 -3.69
N ALA A 41 5.94 -5.33 -4.22
CA ALA A 41 7.22 -4.69 -3.97
C ALA A 41 7.67 -3.89 -5.20
N ALA A 42 8.06 -2.64 -4.97
CA ALA A 42 8.79 -1.84 -5.94
C ALA A 42 10.28 -2.21 -5.94
N ALA A 43 11.01 -1.81 -6.98
CA ALA A 43 12.43 -2.12 -7.15
C ALA A 43 13.32 -1.59 -6.00
N ASN A 44 12.91 -0.51 -5.34
CA ASN A 44 13.61 0.07 -4.19
C ASN A 44 13.18 -0.53 -2.84
N GLY A 45 12.38 -1.60 -2.84
CA GLY A 45 11.88 -2.26 -1.63
C GLY A 45 10.60 -1.67 -1.04
N ALA A 46 10.16 -0.49 -1.50
CA ALA A 46 8.91 0.11 -1.04
C ALA A 46 7.70 -0.76 -1.41
N ARG A 47 6.66 -0.72 -0.60
CA ARG A 47 5.49 -1.61 -0.76
C ARG A 47 4.25 -0.87 -1.24
N VAL A 48 3.52 -1.49 -2.17
CA VAL A 48 2.16 -1.09 -2.51
C VAL A 48 1.20 -2.10 -1.88
N ILE A 49 0.32 -1.62 -1.00
CA ILE A 49 -0.63 -2.46 -0.28
C ILE A 49 -2.04 -2.14 -0.76
N LEU A 50 -2.76 -3.15 -1.21
CA LEU A 50 -4.15 -3.04 -1.62
C LEU A 50 -5.08 -3.67 -0.59
N LYS A 51 -6.06 -2.90 -0.13
CA LYS A 51 -7.16 -3.38 0.72
C LYS A 51 -8.49 -2.96 0.13
N ARG A 52 -9.56 -3.69 0.45
CA ARG A 52 -10.92 -3.25 0.06
C ARG A 52 -11.21 -1.91 0.72
N ARG A 53 -11.86 -0.99 0.02
CA ARG A 53 -12.24 0.33 0.55
C ARG A 53 -13.11 0.23 1.82
N SER A 54 -13.87 -0.85 1.99
CA SER A 54 -14.69 -1.14 3.16
C SER A 54 -13.93 -1.77 4.33
N ASP A 55 -12.62 -2.01 4.20
CA ASP A 55 -11.79 -2.54 5.28
C ASP A 55 -11.74 -1.54 6.43
N ARG A 56 -12.21 -1.97 7.61
CA ARG A 56 -12.34 -1.15 8.81
C ARG A 56 -11.00 -0.74 9.42
N THR A 57 -9.91 -1.37 9.00
CA THR A 57 -8.54 -1.04 9.44
C THR A 57 -7.95 0.16 8.69
N LEU A 58 -8.61 0.64 7.63
CA LEU A 58 -8.14 1.78 6.85
C LEU A 58 -8.56 3.10 7.52
N PRO A 59 -7.65 4.10 7.61
CA PRO A 59 -8.02 5.48 7.92
C PRO A 59 -9.05 6.00 6.92
N PRO A 60 -9.82 7.07 7.22
CA PRO A 60 -10.79 7.67 6.29
C PRO A 60 -10.22 8.02 4.91
N SER A 61 -11.10 8.17 3.91
CA SER A 61 -10.66 8.59 2.57
C SER A 61 -10.28 10.05 2.62
N VAL A 62 -9.16 10.40 1.98
CA VAL A 62 -8.82 11.81 1.72
C VAL A 62 -9.76 12.39 0.66
N GLU A 63 -10.10 11.58 -0.35
CA GLU A 63 -10.96 11.98 -1.47
C GLU A 63 -11.97 10.89 -1.83
N ALA A 64 -12.95 11.24 -2.67
CA ALA A 64 -13.94 10.30 -3.16
C ALA A 64 -13.33 9.29 -4.16
N GLY A 65 -13.71 8.02 -4.04
CA GLY A 65 -13.27 6.96 -4.95
C GLY A 65 -12.19 6.05 -4.37
N PRO A 66 -11.52 5.22 -5.22
CA PRO A 66 -10.38 4.42 -4.81
C PRO A 66 -9.11 5.29 -4.73
N SER A 67 -8.64 5.59 -3.52
CA SER A 67 -7.52 6.51 -3.28
C SER A 67 -6.49 5.93 -2.32
N VAL A 68 -5.38 6.65 -2.14
CA VAL A 68 -4.45 6.43 -1.02
C VAL A 68 -5.19 6.61 0.30
N ARG A 69 -4.87 5.75 1.27
CA ARG A 69 -5.46 5.72 2.63
C ARG A 69 -4.42 5.89 3.72
N LEU A 70 -3.19 5.48 3.45
CA LEU A 70 -2.08 5.60 4.37
C LEU A 70 -0.77 5.63 3.57
N MET A 71 0.13 6.52 3.98
CA MET A 71 1.52 6.51 3.56
C MET A 71 2.37 6.23 4.79
N THR A 72 3.24 5.23 4.69
CA THR A 72 4.19 4.86 5.74
C THR A 72 5.58 5.31 5.31
N TRP A 73 6.24 6.05 6.18
CA TRP A 73 7.60 6.54 5.97
C TRP A 73 8.59 5.66 6.72
N GLY A 74 9.67 5.29 6.03
CA GLY A 74 10.82 4.64 6.65
C GLY A 74 11.63 5.68 7.42
N LEU A 75 12.12 5.28 8.60
CA LEU A 75 13.00 6.08 9.44
C LEU A 75 14.37 5.41 9.53
N GLU A 76 15.39 6.20 9.84
CA GLU A 76 16.76 5.69 9.94
C GLU A 76 16.95 4.79 11.17
N THR A 77 16.38 5.17 12.32
CA THR A 77 16.46 4.39 13.57
C THR A 77 15.14 4.37 14.34
N ALA A 78 15.04 3.53 15.37
CA ALA A 78 13.82 3.43 16.19
C ALA A 78 13.60 4.66 17.08
N GLU A 79 14.67 5.38 17.43
CA GLU A 79 14.62 6.65 18.18
C GLU A 79 14.03 7.80 17.35
N ASP A 80 13.87 7.63 16.04
CA ASP A 80 13.28 8.64 15.15
C ASP A 80 11.74 8.60 15.10
N VAL A 81 11.08 7.66 15.80
CA VAL A 81 9.60 7.46 15.84
C VAL A 81 8.87 8.54 16.65
#